data_AF-A0A7S0TEB1-F1
#
_entry.id   AF-A0A7S0TEB1-F1
#
_cell.length_a   1.000
_cell.length_b   1.000
_cell.length_c   1.000
_cell.angle_alpha   90.00
_cell.angle_beta   90.00
_cell.angle_gamma   90.00
#
_symmetry.space_group_name_H-M   'P 1'
#
loop_
_entity.id
_entity.type
_entity.pdbx_description
1 polymer ?
#
loop_
_entity_poly.entity_id
_entity_poly.type
_entity_poly.pdbx_seq_one_letter_code
_entity_poly.pdbx_strand_id
1 'polypeptide(L)'
;MGSAESTQKLGERVVAAQSKLETDRKRERERYEYLKQNSPDTLTAMLKSITDSFETCSPFLESALLIAWMSDPQKCTDVVLRGCKKVLKAPIDKVEFAWFKQYVNNSSVWFFESPNNDKTFLYQDLLSIAETMSLDIVQSMDSLYDHFTKHEKWEQVQAIENQTKVSRQDDESVGLLQEKGIREIFEVKSEEAPAAHSEEMKHFIDSNLALNTLTSAASKINEDFQRHIEMVMSAYGDFQCAPMKKVERSQSKMEGDYADEVFPQCAKLLDLVRCSVTFNTVDQLLEGYRALMQHMSSNGGIVELARVKNGFINTDEHHSGYRDIKVN
;
A
#
# COMPACT_ATOMS: atom_id res chain seq x y z
N MET A 1 -2.53 30.40 16.98
CA MET A 1 -2.86 31.28 15.83
C MET A 1 -2.36 30.74 14.48
N GLY A 2 -1.84 29.50 14.37
CA GLY A 2 -1.26 28.97 13.11
C GLY A 2 -2.19 28.12 12.22
N SER A 3 -3.38 27.72 12.68
CA SER A 3 -4.29 26.87 11.88
C SER A 3 -4.98 27.66 10.76
N ALA A 4 -5.41 28.90 11.04
CA ALA A 4 -6.10 29.76 10.07
C ALA A 4 -5.22 30.11 8.85
N GLU A 5 -3.93 30.36 9.08
CA GLU A 5 -2.97 30.69 8.02
C GLU A 5 -2.66 29.49 7.10
N SER A 6 -2.66 28.27 7.66
CA SER A 6 -2.45 27.03 6.91
C SER A 6 -3.67 26.68 6.05
N THR A 7 -4.88 26.81 6.60
CA THR A 7 -6.14 26.59 5.86
C THR A 7 -6.33 27.62 4.75
N GLN A 8 -5.94 28.88 4.98
CA GLN A 8 -5.98 29.93 3.97
C GLN A 8 -5.00 29.65 2.81
N LYS A 9 -3.75 29.26 3.11
CA LYS A 9 -2.75 28.87 2.09
C LYS A 9 -3.18 27.64 1.30
N LEU A 10 -3.86 26.68 1.93
CA LEU A 10 -4.41 25.51 1.22
C LEU A 10 -5.55 25.94 0.28
N GLY A 11 -6.45 26.81 0.74
CA GLY A 11 -7.53 27.37 -0.07
C GLY A 11 -7.02 28.14 -1.29
N GLU A 12 -6.01 28.99 -1.10
CA GLU A 12 -5.36 29.74 -2.20
C GLU A 12 -4.71 28.81 -3.22
N ARG A 13 -4.07 27.72 -2.79
CA ARG A 13 -3.48 26.72 -3.69
C ARG A 13 -4.53 25.94 -4.46
N VAL A 14 -5.65 25.59 -3.84
CA VAL A 14 -6.77 24.90 -4.50
C VAL A 14 -7.41 25.81 -5.55
N VAL A 15 -7.68 27.07 -5.21
CA VAL A 15 -8.24 28.05 -6.14
C VAL A 15 -7.30 28.30 -7.32
N ALA A 16 -5.99 28.45 -7.06
CA ALA A 16 -4.99 28.61 -8.11
C ALA A 16 -4.91 27.38 -9.04
N ALA A 17 -5.00 26.17 -8.48
CA ALA A 17 -5.02 24.94 -9.25
C ALA A 17 -6.28 24.81 -10.11
N GLN A 18 -7.45 25.17 -9.58
CA GLN A 18 -8.72 25.19 -10.32
C GLN A 18 -8.68 26.21 -11.48
N SER A 19 -8.23 27.43 -11.20
CA SER A 19 -8.09 28.49 -12.22
C SER A 19 -7.13 28.09 -13.34
N LYS A 20 -6.01 27.43 -13.00
CA LYS A 20 -5.08 26.89 -13.99
C LYS A 20 -5.74 25.80 -14.84
N LEU A 21 -6.45 24.86 -14.20
CA LEU A 21 -7.13 23.76 -14.89
C LEU A 21 -8.22 24.28 -15.85
N GLU A 22 -9.00 25.28 -15.45
CA GLU A 22 -9.97 25.94 -16.33
C GLU A 22 -9.31 26.62 -17.53
N THR A 23 -8.18 27.31 -17.31
CA THR A 23 -7.41 27.97 -18.36
C THR A 23 -6.86 26.95 -19.36
N ASP A 24 -6.28 25.85 -18.88
CA ASP A 24 -5.76 24.77 -19.71
C ASP A 24 -6.90 24.12 -20.51
N ARG A 25 -8.05 23.86 -19.90
CA ARG A 25 -9.25 23.34 -20.59
C ARG A 25 -9.75 24.27 -21.69
N LYS A 26 -9.77 25.58 -21.43
CA LYS A 26 -10.18 26.57 -22.43
C LYS A 26 -9.23 26.54 -23.63
N ARG A 27 -7.91 26.51 -23.38
CA ARG A 27 -6.89 26.46 -24.44
C ARG A 27 -7.03 25.19 -25.30
N GLU A 28 -7.22 24.03 -24.68
CA GLU A 28 -7.38 22.79 -25.43
C GLU A 28 -8.70 22.76 -26.23
N ARG A 29 -9.77 23.38 -25.72
CA ARG A 29 -11.03 23.54 -26.48
C ARG A 29 -10.85 24.45 -27.70
N GLU A 30 -10.17 25.59 -27.55
CA GLU A 30 -9.84 26.47 -28.67
C GLU A 30 -9.01 25.74 -29.73
N ARG A 31 -8.04 24.94 -29.30
CA ARG A 31 -7.22 24.11 -30.18
C ARG A 31 -8.03 23.03 -30.89
N TYR A 32 -8.96 22.38 -30.20
CA TYR A 32 -9.89 21.42 -30.79
C TYR A 32 -10.75 22.08 -31.88
N GLU A 33 -11.38 23.22 -31.59
CA GLU A 33 -12.21 23.94 -32.57
C GLU A 33 -11.41 24.38 -33.80
N TYR A 34 -10.19 24.87 -33.58
CA TYR A 34 -9.27 25.20 -34.68
C TYR A 34 -8.96 23.97 -35.56
N LEU A 35 -8.61 22.83 -34.97
CA LEU A 35 -8.32 21.60 -35.71
C LEU A 35 -9.55 21.04 -36.41
N LYS A 36 -10.73 21.12 -35.78
CA LYS A 36 -11.99 20.68 -36.37
C LYS A 36 -12.32 21.46 -37.66
N GLN A 37 -12.03 22.75 -37.69
CA GLN A 37 -12.28 23.61 -38.84
C GLN A 37 -11.21 23.48 -39.92
N ASN A 38 -9.93 23.37 -39.54
CA ASN A 38 -8.81 23.49 -40.48
C ASN A 38 -8.16 22.15 -40.86
N SER A 39 -8.31 21.10 -40.04
CA SER A 39 -7.66 19.80 -40.25
C SER A 39 -8.34 18.64 -39.49
N PRO A 40 -9.55 18.23 -39.92
CA PRO A 40 -10.28 17.12 -39.27
C PRO A 40 -9.54 15.78 -39.33
N ASP A 41 -8.71 15.55 -40.35
CA ASP A 41 -7.88 14.35 -40.46
C ASP A 41 -6.86 14.27 -39.32
N THR A 42 -6.38 15.41 -38.81
CA THR A 42 -5.49 15.46 -37.64
C THR A 42 -6.19 14.97 -36.38
N LEU A 43 -7.49 15.27 -36.20
CA LEU A 43 -8.26 14.76 -35.06
C LEU A 43 -8.38 13.23 -35.11
N THR A 44 -8.64 12.68 -36.31
CA THR A 44 -8.69 11.23 -36.54
C THR A 44 -7.33 10.58 -36.26
N ALA A 45 -6.24 11.20 -36.73
CA ALA A 45 -4.88 10.72 -36.47
C ALA A 45 -4.50 10.79 -34.99
N MET A 46 -4.92 11.83 -34.26
CA MET A 46 -4.71 11.94 -32.81
C MET A 46 -5.46 10.85 -32.05
N LEU A 47 -6.74 10.62 -32.38
CA LEU A 47 -7.52 9.54 -31.76
C LEU A 47 -6.91 8.15 -32.03
N LYS A 48 -6.44 7.92 -33.26
CA LYS A 48 -5.70 6.69 -33.59
C LYS A 48 -4.41 6.58 -32.78
N SER A 49 -3.61 7.64 -32.71
CA SER A 49 -2.36 7.65 -31.93
C SER A 49 -2.62 7.35 -30.46
N ILE A 50 -3.67 7.91 -29.86
CA ILE A 50 -4.04 7.63 -28.47
C ILE A 50 -4.49 6.17 -28.32
N THR A 51 -5.26 5.65 -29.28
CA THR A 51 -5.66 4.23 -29.29
C THR A 51 -4.42 3.32 -29.30
N ASP A 52 -3.51 3.55 -30.24
CA ASP A 52 -2.26 2.80 -30.37
C ASP A 52 -1.41 2.92 -29.09
N SER A 53 -1.39 4.10 -28.45
CA SER A 53 -0.68 4.32 -27.18
C SER A 53 -1.24 3.53 -26.02
N PHE A 54 -2.57 3.40 -25.90
CA PHE A 54 -3.18 2.57 -24.85
C PHE A 54 -3.01 1.07 -25.13
N GLU A 55 -3.02 0.65 -26.39
CA GLU A 55 -2.79 -0.76 -26.76
C GLU A 55 -1.34 -1.19 -26.47
N THR A 56 -0.39 -0.32 -26.78
CA THR A 56 1.06 -0.58 -26.67
C THR A 56 1.69 -0.06 -25.38
N CYS A 57 0.92 0.59 -24.50
CA CYS A 57 1.41 1.27 -23.30
C CYS A 57 2.57 2.24 -23.61
N SER A 58 2.46 3.00 -24.71
CA SER A 58 3.48 3.96 -25.12
C SER A 58 3.17 5.39 -24.64
N PRO A 59 4.20 6.23 -24.39
CA PRO A 59 4.01 7.60 -23.97
C PRO A 59 3.13 8.41 -24.91
N PHE A 60 2.30 9.29 -24.35
CA PHE A 60 1.50 10.25 -25.11
C PHE A 60 1.49 11.61 -24.42
N LEU A 61 1.12 12.65 -25.16
CA LEU A 61 0.93 13.99 -24.62
C LEU A 61 -0.49 14.13 -24.07
N GLU A 62 -0.63 14.72 -22.88
CA GLU A 62 -1.95 14.95 -22.27
C GLU A 62 -2.87 15.74 -23.20
N SER A 63 -2.37 16.80 -23.84
CA SER A 63 -3.15 17.58 -24.83
C SER A 63 -3.69 16.71 -25.97
N ALA A 64 -2.93 15.72 -26.44
CA ALA A 64 -3.39 14.82 -27.49
C ALA A 64 -4.54 13.92 -27.01
N LEU A 65 -4.48 13.45 -25.75
CA LEU A 65 -5.56 12.69 -25.13
C LEU A 65 -6.84 13.54 -24.98
N LEU A 66 -6.72 14.77 -24.49
CA LEU A 66 -7.88 15.65 -24.30
C LEU A 66 -8.52 16.04 -25.63
N ILE A 67 -7.72 16.32 -26.66
CA ILE A 67 -8.23 16.63 -28.00
C ILE A 67 -8.88 15.39 -28.64
N ALA A 68 -8.27 14.21 -28.51
CA ALA A 68 -8.85 12.95 -28.97
C ALA A 68 -10.20 12.68 -28.30
N TRP A 69 -10.29 12.91 -26.99
CA TRP A 69 -11.54 12.79 -26.24
C TRP A 69 -12.59 13.79 -26.72
N MET A 70 -12.25 15.06 -26.92
CA MET A 70 -13.19 16.06 -27.44
C MET A 70 -13.67 15.74 -28.88
N SER A 71 -12.86 15.03 -29.66
CA SER A 71 -13.23 14.59 -31.00
C SER A 71 -14.22 13.43 -31.00
N ASP A 72 -14.02 12.44 -30.13
CA ASP A 72 -14.88 11.26 -30.02
C ASP A 72 -14.88 10.76 -28.57
N PRO A 73 -15.75 11.33 -27.71
CA PRO A 73 -15.76 11.03 -26.28
C PRO A 73 -16.02 9.54 -25.99
N GLN A 74 -16.93 8.92 -26.75
CA GLN A 74 -17.32 7.53 -26.57
C GLN A 74 -16.14 6.61 -26.85
N LYS A 75 -15.54 6.72 -28.04
CA LYS A 75 -14.43 5.86 -28.43
C LYS A 75 -13.21 6.07 -27.54
N CYS A 76 -12.91 7.31 -27.15
CA CYS A 76 -11.81 7.61 -26.25
C CYS A 76 -12.04 7.01 -24.87
N THR A 77 -13.26 7.12 -24.33
CA THR A 77 -13.65 6.48 -23.07
C THR A 77 -13.45 4.97 -23.12
N ASP A 78 -13.92 4.32 -24.19
CA ASP A 78 -13.78 2.87 -24.36
C ASP A 78 -12.31 2.44 -24.40
N VAL A 79 -11.45 3.21 -25.07
CA VAL A 79 -10.00 2.98 -25.13
C VAL A 79 -9.36 3.13 -23.75
N VAL A 80 -9.66 4.22 -23.05
CA VAL A 80 -9.11 4.52 -21.72
C VAL A 80 -9.51 3.44 -20.72
N LEU A 81 -10.80 3.13 -20.61
CA LEU A 81 -11.30 2.14 -19.64
C LEU A 81 -10.81 0.73 -19.98
N ARG A 82 -10.71 0.37 -21.26
CA ARG A 82 -10.14 -0.93 -21.68
C ARG A 82 -8.65 -1.03 -21.32
N GLY A 83 -7.87 0.02 -21.56
CA GLY A 83 -6.47 0.06 -21.15
C GLY A 83 -6.30 -0.03 -19.63
N CYS A 84 -7.16 0.64 -18.85
CA CYS A 84 -7.17 0.51 -17.39
C CYS A 84 -7.49 -0.92 -16.95
N LYS A 85 -8.51 -1.55 -17.54
CA LYS A 85 -8.83 -2.96 -17.29
C LYS A 85 -7.66 -3.88 -17.64
N LYS A 86 -6.91 -3.60 -18.70
CA LYS A 86 -5.72 -4.38 -19.06
C LYS A 86 -4.64 -4.24 -17.98
N VAL A 87 -4.28 -3.01 -17.62
CA VAL A 87 -3.15 -2.72 -16.73
C VAL A 87 -3.43 -3.09 -15.26
N LEU A 88 -4.68 -3.00 -14.83
CA LEU A 88 -5.08 -3.34 -13.46
C LEU A 88 -5.36 -4.84 -13.25
N LYS A 89 -5.42 -5.63 -14.32
CA LYS A 89 -5.68 -7.07 -14.23
C LYS A 89 -4.48 -7.79 -13.60
N ALA A 90 -4.75 -8.69 -12.66
CA ALA A 90 -3.73 -9.55 -12.05
C ALA A 90 -3.28 -10.69 -13.00
N PRO A 91 -1.99 -11.08 -13.00
CA PRO A 91 -0.88 -10.42 -12.32
C PRO A 91 -0.51 -9.08 -12.98
N ILE A 92 -0.25 -8.05 -12.17
CA ILE A 92 0.04 -6.70 -12.66
C ILE A 92 1.44 -6.66 -13.29
N ASP A 93 1.51 -6.28 -14.56
CA ASP A 93 2.80 -5.98 -15.22
C ASP A 93 3.38 -4.67 -14.70
N LYS A 94 4.60 -4.73 -14.17
CA LYS A 94 5.25 -3.57 -13.53
C LYS A 94 5.56 -2.43 -14.51
N VAL A 95 5.86 -2.75 -15.76
CA VAL A 95 6.21 -1.77 -16.80
C VAL A 95 4.95 -1.07 -17.29
N GLU A 96 3.90 -1.84 -17.61
CA GLU A 96 2.61 -1.27 -18.02
C GLU A 96 1.99 -0.44 -16.88
N PHE A 97 2.09 -0.91 -15.63
CA PHE A 97 1.60 -0.14 -14.47
C PHE A 97 2.40 1.13 -14.19
N ALA A 98 3.71 1.12 -14.45
CA ALA A 98 4.52 2.33 -14.38
C ALA A 98 4.09 3.36 -15.44
N TRP A 99 3.84 2.92 -16.67
CA TRP A 99 3.28 3.76 -17.73
C TRP A 99 1.92 4.34 -17.32
N PHE A 100 1.02 3.52 -16.80
CA PHE A 100 -0.30 3.98 -16.33
C PHE A 100 -0.16 5.09 -15.28
N LYS A 101 0.67 4.87 -14.24
CA LYS A 101 0.90 5.88 -13.19
C LYS A 101 1.46 7.18 -13.74
N GLN A 102 2.34 7.11 -14.73
CA GLN A 102 3.02 8.28 -15.27
C GLN A 102 2.12 9.09 -16.21
N TYR A 103 1.43 8.43 -17.15
CA TYR A 103 0.75 9.08 -18.27
C TYR A 103 -0.77 9.12 -18.14
N VAL A 104 -1.36 8.11 -17.50
CA VAL A 104 -2.81 7.91 -17.49
C VAL A 104 -3.42 8.36 -16.17
N ASN A 105 -2.93 7.87 -15.02
CA ASN A 105 -3.48 8.14 -13.68
C ASN A 105 -3.52 9.64 -13.34
N ASN A 106 -2.51 10.39 -13.77
CA ASN A 106 -2.41 11.82 -13.50
C ASN A 106 -3.13 12.71 -14.54
N SER A 107 -3.77 12.11 -15.54
CA SER A 107 -4.44 12.86 -16.61
C SER A 107 -5.73 13.52 -16.11
N SER A 108 -5.97 14.74 -16.58
CA SER A 108 -7.23 15.45 -16.32
C SER A 108 -8.47 14.84 -17.00
N VAL A 109 -8.30 13.84 -17.88
CA VAL A 109 -9.42 13.13 -18.55
C VAL A 109 -10.39 12.53 -17.53
N TRP A 110 -9.92 12.17 -16.34
CA TRP A 110 -10.71 11.57 -15.26
C TRP A 110 -11.84 12.44 -14.75
N PHE A 111 -11.75 13.76 -14.94
CA PHE A 111 -12.75 14.73 -14.52
C PHE A 111 -13.75 15.08 -15.63
N PHE A 112 -13.78 14.30 -16.71
CA PHE A 112 -14.77 14.44 -17.77
C PHE A 112 -15.96 13.53 -17.50
N GLU A 113 -17.14 13.99 -17.90
CA GLU A 113 -18.38 13.22 -17.78
C GLU A 113 -18.28 11.96 -18.64
N SER A 114 -18.69 10.83 -18.06
CA SER A 114 -18.67 9.55 -18.75
C SER A 114 -19.77 9.54 -19.81
N PRO A 115 -19.44 9.29 -21.09
CA PRO A 115 -20.45 9.12 -22.14
C PRO A 115 -21.38 7.92 -21.88
N ASN A 116 -20.95 6.98 -21.04
CA ASN A 116 -21.69 5.77 -20.72
C ASN A 116 -22.78 5.99 -19.67
N ASN A 117 -22.72 7.09 -18.91
CA ASN A 117 -23.67 7.38 -17.83
C ASN A 117 -23.73 8.89 -17.54
N ASP A 118 -24.86 9.51 -17.87
CA ASP A 118 -25.12 10.96 -17.85
C ASP A 118 -24.93 11.66 -16.49
N LYS A 119 -24.50 10.96 -15.44
CA LYS A 119 -24.29 11.51 -14.09
C LYS A 119 -23.00 11.06 -13.43
N THR A 120 -22.09 10.41 -14.15
CA THR A 120 -20.80 9.99 -13.59
C THR A 120 -19.63 10.59 -14.32
N PHE A 121 -18.50 10.69 -13.62
CA PHE A 121 -17.21 11.07 -14.18
C PHE A 121 -16.37 9.82 -14.45
N LEU A 122 -15.42 9.91 -15.37
CA LEU A 122 -14.55 8.79 -15.72
C LEU A 122 -13.74 8.24 -14.53
N TYR A 123 -13.40 9.07 -13.52
CA TYR A 123 -12.74 8.56 -12.31
C TYR A 123 -13.62 7.55 -11.54
N GLN A 124 -14.94 7.69 -11.60
CA GLN A 124 -15.88 6.76 -10.94
C GLN A 124 -15.92 5.42 -11.68
N ASP A 125 -15.84 5.45 -13.01
CA ASP A 125 -15.72 4.23 -13.82
C ASP A 125 -14.40 3.50 -13.52
N LEU A 126 -13.30 4.24 -13.37
CA LEU A 126 -12.01 3.69 -12.94
C LEU A 126 -12.09 3.03 -11.55
N LEU A 127 -12.73 3.70 -10.58
CA LEU A 127 -12.93 3.15 -9.23
C LEU A 127 -13.79 1.88 -9.28
N SER A 128 -14.87 1.88 -10.04
CA SER A 128 -15.73 0.70 -10.21
C SER A 128 -14.97 -0.48 -10.83
N ILE A 129 -14.08 -0.23 -11.80
CA ILE A 129 -13.19 -1.26 -12.35
C ILE A 129 -12.28 -1.82 -11.25
N ALA A 130 -11.63 -0.96 -10.46
CA ALA A 130 -10.73 -1.38 -9.40
C ALA A 130 -11.45 -2.17 -8.29
N GLU A 131 -12.65 -1.73 -7.90
CA GLU A 131 -13.51 -2.42 -6.94
C GLU A 131 -13.92 -3.80 -7.45
N THR A 132 -14.38 -3.90 -8.70
CA THR A 132 -14.77 -5.17 -9.31
C THR A 132 -13.60 -6.16 -9.32
N MET A 133 -12.41 -5.71 -9.73
CA MET A 133 -11.22 -6.55 -9.74
C MET A 133 -10.77 -6.97 -8.33
N SER A 134 -10.93 -6.09 -7.34
CA SER A 134 -10.67 -6.41 -5.94
C SER A 134 -11.62 -7.49 -5.44
N LEU A 135 -12.91 -7.39 -5.80
CA LEU A 135 -13.92 -8.39 -5.45
C LEU A 135 -13.60 -9.77 -6.04
N ASP A 136 -13.15 -9.85 -7.29
CA ASP A 136 -12.74 -11.11 -7.91
C ASP A 136 -11.59 -11.79 -7.14
N ILE A 137 -10.63 -10.99 -6.66
CA ILE A 137 -9.52 -11.48 -5.83
C ILE A 137 -10.03 -11.98 -4.48
N VAL A 138 -10.92 -11.20 -3.83
CA VAL A 138 -11.52 -11.57 -2.55
C VAL A 138 -12.30 -12.89 -2.67
N GLN A 139 -13.16 -13.03 -3.68
CA GLN A 139 -13.91 -14.25 -3.94
C GLN A 139 -13.01 -15.45 -4.22
N SER A 140 -11.90 -15.23 -4.94
CA SER A 140 -10.89 -16.27 -5.17
C SER A 140 -10.22 -16.71 -3.87
N MET A 141 -9.89 -15.77 -2.98
CA MET A 141 -9.30 -16.08 -1.67
C MET A 141 -10.29 -16.79 -0.75
N ASP A 142 -11.56 -16.36 -0.73
CA ASP A 142 -12.61 -17.02 0.06
C ASP A 142 -12.86 -18.45 -0.44
N SER A 143 -12.82 -18.68 -1.76
CA SER A 143 -12.91 -20.02 -2.33
C SER A 143 -11.74 -20.93 -1.92
N LEU A 144 -10.52 -20.38 -1.83
CA LEU A 144 -9.35 -21.11 -1.32
C LEU A 144 -9.49 -21.42 0.17
N TYR A 145 -10.02 -20.48 0.95
CA TYR A 145 -10.32 -20.69 2.36
C TYR A 145 -11.35 -21.81 2.54
N ASP A 146 -12.46 -21.78 1.82
CA ASP A 146 -13.48 -22.83 1.84
C ASP A 146 -12.89 -24.21 1.48
N HIS A 147 -11.96 -24.26 0.52
CA HIS A 147 -11.24 -25.47 0.20
C HIS A 147 -10.35 -25.94 1.37
N PHE A 148 -9.64 -25.02 2.03
CA PHE A 148 -8.81 -25.34 3.19
C PHE A 148 -9.61 -25.81 4.41
N THR A 149 -10.81 -25.27 4.65
CA THR A 149 -11.66 -25.72 5.76
C THR A 149 -12.08 -27.18 5.67
N LYS A 150 -12.09 -27.73 4.45
CA LYS A 150 -12.44 -29.14 4.19
C LYS A 150 -11.24 -30.09 4.29
N HIS A 151 -10.03 -29.57 4.51
CA HIS A 151 -8.83 -30.38 4.65
C HIS A 151 -8.86 -31.17 5.96
N GLU A 152 -8.40 -32.43 5.94
CA GLU A 152 -8.45 -33.33 7.12
C GLU A 152 -7.67 -32.79 8.34
N LYS A 153 -6.66 -31.94 8.10
CA LYS A 153 -5.82 -31.31 9.14
C LYS A 153 -6.21 -29.86 9.44
N TRP A 154 -7.37 -29.40 8.98
CA TRP A 154 -7.83 -28.03 9.22
C TRP A 154 -7.88 -27.66 10.70
N GLU A 155 -8.38 -28.56 11.55
CA GLU A 155 -8.42 -28.36 13.01
C GLU A 155 -7.02 -28.12 13.59
N GLN A 156 -5.96 -28.71 13.00
CA GLN A 156 -4.59 -28.48 13.44
C GLN A 156 -4.09 -27.08 13.08
N VAL A 157 -4.56 -26.51 11.96
CA VAL A 157 -4.27 -25.11 11.58
C VAL A 157 -4.97 -24.17 12.55
N GLN A 158 -6.24 -24.44 12.89
CA GLN A 158 -6.98 -23.64 13.86
C GLN A 158 -6.44 -23.77 15.29
N ALA A 159 -5.81 -24.90 15.63
CA ALA A 159 -5.16 -25.12 16.92
C ALA A 159 -3.87 -24.30 17.11
N ILE A 160 -3.36 -23.61 16.07
CA ILE A 160 -2.23 -22.69 16.23
C ILE A 160 -2.71 -21.42 16.92
N GLU A 161 -2.60 -21.38 18.24
CA GLU A 161 -3.13 -20.29 19.07
C GLU A 161 -2.45 -18.94 18.81
N ASN A 162 -3.25 -17.88 18.91
CA ASN A 162 -2.73 -16.52 19.02
C ASN A 162 -1.99 -16.37 20.35
N GLN A 163 -0.71 -16.01 20.31
CA GLN A 163 0.11 -15.81 21.50
C GLN A 163 0.96 -14.56 21.37
N THR A 164 1.09 -13.78 22.44
CA THR A 164 1.91 -12.58 22.48
C THR A 164 2.77 -12.62 23.75
N LYS A 165 4.08 -12.78 23.60
CA LYS A 165 5.05 -12.64 24.69
C LYS A 165 5.59 -11.22 24.75
N VAL A 166 5.95 -10.68 23.58
CA VAL A 166 6.43 -9.31 23.41
C VAL A 166 5.60 -8.64 22.33
N SER A 167 5.14 -7.42 22.60
CA SER A 167 4.36 -6.63 21.63
C SER A 167 5.00 -5.31 21.24
N ARG A 168 6.12 -4.94 21.88
CA ARG A 168 6.80 -3.68 21.70
C ARG A 168 8.32 -3.84 21.66
N GLN A 169 8.99 -2.97 20.92
CA GLN A 169 10.45 -2.93 20.80
C GLN A 169 11.15 -2.29 22.02
N ASP A 170 10.43 -1.47 22.78
CA ASP A 170 10.92 -0.83 24.01
C ASP A 170 10.73 -1.69 25.27
N ASP A 171 10.31 -2.95 25.08
CA ASP A 171 10.24 -3.95 26.15
C ASP A 171 11.65 -4.26 26.69
N GLU A 172 11.75 -4.50 28.00
CA GLU A 172 13.01 -4.79 28.67
C GLU A 172 13.70 -6.04 28.11
N SER A 173 12.93 -7.04 27.65
CA SER A 173 13.51 -8.26 27.07
C SER A 173 14.08 -8.04 25.67
N VAL A 174 13.67 -6.97 24.98
CA VAL A 174 14.18 -6.61 23.64
C VAL A 174 15.37 -5.67 23.75
N GLY A 175 15.30 -4.71 24.68
CA GLY A 175 16.40 -3.79 24.97
C GLY A 175 16.63 -2.69 23.93
N LEU A 176 15.69 -2.47 22.99
CA LEU A 176 15.74 -1.33 22.07
C LEU A 176 15.02 -0.11 22.65
N LEU A 177 15.22 1.06 22.02
CA LEU A 177 14.57 2.32 22.37
C LEU A 177 14.76 2.76 23.82
N GLN A 178 15.92 2.41 24.37
CA GLN A 178 16.26 2.61 25.77
C GLN A 178 17.28 3.71 26.01
N GLU A 179 17.57 4.44 24.94
CA GLU A 179 18.32 5.67 24.98
C GLU A 179 17.58 6.73 25.81
N LYS A 180 18.35 7.41 26.65
CA LYS A 180 17.90 8.53 27.48
C LYS A 180 17.11 9.57 26.69
N GLY A 181 17.56 9.96 25.49
CA GLY A 181 16.86 10.94 24.66
C GLY A 181 15.46 10.53 24.19
N ILE A 182 15.12 9.23 24.21
CA ILE A 182 13.79 8.71 23.88
C ILE A 182 12.94 8.61 25.15
N ARG A 183 13.53 8.17 26.27
CA ARG A 183 12.83 7.99 27.55
C ARG A 183 12.66 9.28 28.37
N GLU A 184 13.57 10.24 28.30
CA GLU A 184 13.55 11.45 29.14
C GLU A 184 12.41 12.42 28.77
N ILE A 185 11.75 12.28 27.61
CA ILE A 185 10.50 13.01 27.32
C ILE A 185 9.40 12.67 28.33
N PHE A 186 9.40 11.45 28.89
CA PHE A 186 8.48 11.08 29.97
C PHE A 186 8.71 11.91 31.24
N GLU A 187 9.92 12.45 31.42
CA GLU A 187 10.33 13.23 32.59
C GLU A 187 10.16 14.75 32.39
N VAL A 188 9.98 15.22 31.16
CA VAL A 188 9.55 16.60 30.85
C VAL A 188 8.06 16.74 31.19
N LYS A 189 7.75 16.67 32.48
CA LYS A 189 6.41 16.95 33.02
C LYS A 189 6.05 18.40 32.75
N SER A 190 5.17 18.60 31.78
CA SER A 190 3.87 19.30 31.85
C SER A 190 3.70 20.68 32.52
N GLU A 191 4.70 21.30 33.14
CA GLU A 191 4.47 22.56 33.88
C GLU A 191 4.84 23.85 33.11
N GLU A 192 5.65 23.78 32.04
CA GLU A 192 6.16 25.01 31.39
C GLU A 192 5.96 25.11 29.87
N ALA A 193 5.50 24.06 29.19
CA ALA A 193 5.36 24.05 27.72
C ALA A 193 3.88 23.96 27.28
N PRO A 194 3.45 24.74 26.27
CA PRO A 194 2.15 24.56 25.63
C PRO A 194 2.00 23.12 25.12
N ALA A 195 0.84 22.49 25.35
CA ALA A 195 0.58 21.11 24.94
C ALA A 195 0.91 20.82 23.47
N ALA A 196 0.73 21.79 22.58
CA ALA A 196 1.10 21.69 21.16
C ALA A 196 2.59 21.45 20.92
N HIS A 197 3.49 22.07 21.69
CA HIS A 197 4.94 21.87 21.56
C HIS A 197 5.39 20.52 22.11
N SER A 198 4.68 19.96 23.10
CA SER A 198 4.97 18.61 23.61
C SER A 198 4.63 17.54 22.57
N GLU A 199 3.50 17.67 21.87
CA GLU A 199 3.10 16.72 20.82
C GLU A 199 3.97 16.83 19.56
N GLU A 200 4.33 18.04 19.14
CA GLU A 200 5.30 18.24 18.04
C GLU A 200 6.66 17.59 18.37
N MET A 201 7.13 17.71 19.60
CA MET A 201 8.39 17.11 20.05
C MET A 201 8.31 15.58 20.11
N LYS A 202 7.22 15.02 20.65
CA LYS A 202 6.98 13.56 20.64
C LYS A 202 6.99 13.04 19.21
N HIS A 203 6.23 13.66 18.31
CA HIS A 203 6.18 13.27 16.91
C HIS A 203 7.56 13.34 16.25
N PHE A 204 8.34 14.41 16.51
CA PHE A 204 9.69 14.53 16.01
C PHE A 204 10.59 13.38 16.50
N ILE A 205 10.54 13.05 17.79
CA ILE A 205 11.38 12.00 18.38
C ILE A 205 10.97 10.62 17.90
N ASP A 206 9.67 10.32 17.83
CA ASP A 206 9.15 9.05 17.32
C ASP A 206 9.57 8.83 15.85
N SER A 207 9.30 9.84 15.01
CA SER A 207 9.51 9.75 13.57
C SER A 207 10.98 9.83 13.13
N ASN A 208 11.82 10.54 13.88
CA ASN A 208 13.22 10.79 13.48
C ASN A 208 14.26 10.11 14.36
N LEU A 209 14.08 10.04 15.67
CA LEU A 209 15.10 9.41 16.53
C LEU A 209 14.79 7.92 16.70
N ALA A 210 13.63 7.61 17.27
CA ALA A 210 13.25 6.24 17.59
C ALA A 210 13.11 5.36 16.34
N LEU A 211 12.42 5.84 15.30
CA LEU A 211 12.31 5.10 14.04
C LEU A 211 13.66 4.90 13.34
N ASN A 212 14.59 5.87 13.40
CA ASN A 212 15.92 5.71 12.81
C ASN A 212 16.78 4.73 13.62
N THR A 213 16.65 4.70 14.95
CA THR A 213 17.27 3.68 15.80
C THR A 213 16.80 2.28 15.39
N LEU A 214 15.47 2.08 15.30
CA LEU A 214 14.92 0.80 14.87
C LEU A 214 15.34 0.42 13.45
N THR A 215 15.33 1.37 12.52
CA THR A 215 15.72 1.13 11.11
C THR A 215 17.20 0.77 11.02
N SER A 216 18.06 1.41 11.81
CA SER A 216 19.48 1.11 11.88
C SER A 216 19.74 -0.28 12.47
N ALA A 217 19.02 -0.65 13.53
CA ALA A 217 19.08 -2.00 14.09
C ALA A 217 18.61 -3.05 13.07
N ALA A 218 17.47 -2.81 12.42
CA ALA A 218 16.92 -3.65 11.36
C ALA A 218 17.91 -3.85 10.21
N SER A 219 18.60 -2.78 9.77
CA SER A 219 19.60 -2.86 8.69
C SER A 219 20.79 -3.75 9.05
N LYS A 220 21.19 -3.77 10.32
CA LYS A 220 22.32 -4.61 10.78
C LYS A 220 21.94 -6.09 10.81
N ILE A 221 20.70 -6.42 11.16
CA ILE A 221 20.26 -7.80 11.31
C ILE A 221 19.60 -8.39 10.06
N ASN A 222 19.20 -7.56 9.09
CA ASN A 222 18.36 -7.99 7.97
C ASN A 222 19.00 -9.15 7.19
N GLU A 223 20.25 -9.04 6.75
CA GLU A 223 20.88 -10.10 5.93
C GLU A 223 21.02 -11.43 6.67
N ASP A 224 21.43 -11.38 7.95
CA ASP A 224 21.55 -12.58 8.78
C ASP A 224 20.18 -13.20 9.07
N PHE A 225 19.16 -12.37 9.37
CA PHE A 225 17.79 -12.82 9.54
C PHE A 225 17.25 -13.53 8.30
N GLN A 226 17.34 -12.90 7.11
CA GLN A 226 16.81 -13.48 5.87
C GLN A 226 17.47 -14.83 5.58
N ARG A 227 18.81 -14.89 5.65
CA ARG A 227 19.58 -16.11 5.41
C ARG A 227 19.21 -17.22 6.40
N HIS A 228 19.03 -16.86 7.66
CA HIS A 228 18.72 -17.81 8.72
C HIS A 228 17.33 -18.41 8.56
N ILE A 229 16.32 -17.58 8.27
CA ILE A 229 14.95 -18.07 8.03
C ILE A 229 14.87 -18.85 6.71
N GLU A 230 15.55 -18.41 5.66
CA GLU A 230 15.64 -19.15 4.38
C GLU A 230 16.18 -20.57 4.60
N MET A 231 17.28 -20.71 5.33
CA MET A 231 17.88 -22.01 5.63
C MET A 231 16.90 -22.98 6.31
N VAL A 232 16.03 -22.47 7.19
CA VAL A 232 15.06 -23.29 7.92
C VAL A 232 13.82 -23.58 7.06
N MET A 233 13.34 -22.59 6.30
CA MET A 233 12.01 -22.64 5.68
C MET A 233 12.01 -23.12 4.22
N SER A 234 13.12 -23.00 3.50
CA SER A 234 13.19 -23.39 2.07
C SER A 234 12.96 -24.88 1.81
N ALA A 235 13.06 -25.73 2.84
CA ALA A 235 12.71 -27.15 2.73
C ALA A 235 11.18 -27.41 2.69
N TYR A 236 10.38 -26.47 3.19
CA TYR A 236 8.94 -26.65 3.40
C TYR A 236 8.08 -25.83 2.45
N GLY A 237 8.57 -24.69 1.97
CA GLY A 237 7.81 -23.79 1.11
C GLY A 237 8.68 -22.85 0.28
N ASP A 238 8.04 -22.04 -0.55
CA ASP A 238 8.70 -21.01 -1.35
C ASP A 238 9.03 -19.80 -0.47
N PHE A 239 10.30 -19.67 -0.11
CA PHE A 239 10.80 -18.56 0.69
C PHE A 239 11.04 -17.34 -0.18
N GLN A 240 10.52 -16.20 0.25
CA GLN A 240 10.70 -14.92 -0.42
C GLN A 240 11.26 -13.88 0.55
N CYS A 241 12.49 -13.45 0.27
CA CYS A 241 13.09 -12.27 0.89
C CYS A 241 12.21 -11.05 0.61
N ALA A 242 11.86 -10.30 1.66
CA ALA A 242 11.25 -9.00 1.48
C ALA A 242 12.29 -7.89 1.71
N PRO A 243 12.26 -6.80 0.93
CA PRO A 243 13.07 -5.64 1.26
C PRO A 243 12.63 -5.09 2.62
N MET A 244 13.59 -4.48 3.33
CA MET A 244 13.31 -3.73 4.54
C MET A 244 12.15 -2.76 4.32
N LYS A 245 11.33 -2.62 5.35
CA LYS A 245 10.22 -1.69 5.30
C LYS A 245 10.75 -0.27 5.16
N LYS A 246 10.25 0.44 4.16
CA LYS A 246 10.59 1.85 3.93
C LYS A 246 10.13 2.71 5.11
N VAL A 247 10.93 3.72 5.45
CA VAL A 247 10.65 4.66 6.55
C VAL A 247 9.29 5.31 6.38
N GLU A 248 8.94 5.75 5.17
CA GLU A 248 7.64 6.40 4.91
C GLU A 248 6.47 5.44 5.17
N ARG A 249 6.62 4.15 4.84
CA ARG A 249 5.60 3.13 5.14
C ARG A 249 5.52 2.81 6.63
N SER A 250 6.60 2.97 7.37
CA SER A 250 6.61 2.81 8.82
C SER A 250 5.91 3.99 9.50
N GLN A 251 6.16 5.22 9.03
CA GLN A 251 5.47 6.43 9.49
C GLN A 251 3.96 6.33 9.25
N SER A 252 3.53 6.01 8.01
CA SER A 252 2.10 5.85 7.72
C SER A 252 1.43 4.77 8.58
N LYS A 253 2.16 3.71 8.95
CA LYS A 253 1.63 2.68 9.85
C LYS A 253 1.53 3.17 11.30
N MET A 254 2.48 3.98 11.76
CA MET A 254 2.40 4.60 13.08
C MET A 254 1.22 5.57 13.17
N GLU A 255 1.11 6.47 12.19
CA GLU A 255 0.05 7.48 12.10
C GLU A 255 -1.35 6.88 11.89
N GLY A 256 -1.44 5.70 11.27
CA GLY A 256 -2.70 4.99 11.01
C GLY A 256 -3.02 3.96 12.09
N ASP A 257 -2.26 2.86 12.12
CA ASP A 257 -2.56 1.68 12.95
C ASP A 257 -2.27 1.90 14.44
N TYR A 258 -1.36 2.83 14.78
CA TYR A 258 -0.82 3.00 16.13
C TYR A 258 -0.97 4.44 16.66
N ALA A 259 -1.88 5.24 16.08
CA ALA A 259 -2.09 6.61 16.48
C ALA A 259 -2.47 6.74 17.97
N ASP A 260 -3.21 5.76 18.48
CA ASP A 260 -3.68 5.72 19.87
C ASP A 260 -2.75 4.92 20.81
N GLU A 261 -1.61 4.44 20.31
CA GLU A 261 -0.67 3.64 21.10
C GLU A 261 0.24 4.50 21.98
N VAL A 262 0.73 3.90 23.06
CA VAL A 262 1.63 4.58 24.00
C VAL A 262 2.94 4.94 23.32
N PHE A 263 3.34 6.21 23.47
CA PHE A 263 4.63 6.73 23.02
C PHE A 263 5.80 5.89 23.58
N PRO A 264 6.89 5.66 22.82
CA PRO A 264 6.99 5.89 21.38
C PRO A 264 6.07 4.91 20.62
N GLN A 265 5.25 5.42 19.72
CA GLN A 265 4.33 4.63 18.89
C GLN A 265 5.13 3.70 17.96
N CYS A 266 6.33 4.12 17.53
CA CYS A 266 7.19 3.29 16.68
C CYS A 266 7.58 1.97 17.36
N ALA A 267 7.53 1.88 18.69
CA ALA A 267 7.83 0.65 19.41
C ALA A 267 6.87 -0.50 19.03
N LYS A 268 5.68 -0.23 18.49
CA LYS A 268 4.75 -1.25 17.99
C LYS A 268 5.11 -1.79 16.59
N LEU A 269 6.16 -1.26 15.96
CA LEU A 269 6.65 -1.76 14.67
C LEU A 269 7.48 -3.02 14.86
N LEU A 270 6.86 -4.18 14.57
CA LEU A 270 7.51 -5.49 14.61
C LEU A 270 7.86 -6.03 13.21
N ASP A 271 7.56 -5.29 12.15
CA ASP A 271 7.65 -5.75 10.75
C ASP A 271 8.64 -4.93 9.90
N LEU A 272 9.71 -4.42 10.51
CA LEU A 272 10.78 -3.70 9.79
C LEU A 272 11.62 -4.65 8.94
N VAL A 273 12.02 -5.78 9.54
CA VAL A 273 12.60 -6.94 8.85
C VAL A 273 11.50 -7.98 8.73
N ARG A 274 11.31 -8.51 7.52
CA ARG A 274 10.22 -9.45 7.23
C ARG A 274 10.58 -10.34 6.04
N CYS A 275 9.96 -11.50 5.98
CA CYS A 275 9.98 -12.40 4.84
C CYS A 275 8.58 -13.01 4.69
N SER A 276 8.37 -13.78 3.64
CA SER A 276 7.17 -14.59 3.49
C SER A 276 7.55 -15.99 3.01
N VAL A 277 6.82 -16.98 3.49
CA VAL A 277 6.92 -18.36 3.01
C VAL A 277 5.56 -18.78 2.49
N THR A 278 5.50 -19.24 1.25
CA THR A 278 4.26 -19.71 0.62
C THR A 278 4.26 -21.23 0.58
N PHE A 279 3.14 -21.83 0.95
CA PHE A 279 2.95 -23.27 0.97
C PHE A 279 1.86 -23.65 -0.03
N ASN A 280 2.03 -24.77 -0.72
CA ASN A 280 1.03 -25.26 -1.68
C ASN A 280 -0.06 -26.11 -1.01
N THR A 281 0.23 -26.62 0.20
CA THR A 281 -0.66 -27.54 0.92
C THR A 281 -0.71 -27.19 2.41
N VAL A 282 -1.79 -27.62 3.08
CA VAL A 282 -1.94 -27.49 4.53
C VAL A 282 -0.86 -28.29 5.27
N ASP A 283 -0.44 -29.44 4.74
CA ASP A 283 0.62 -30.27 5.32
C ASP A 283 1.95 -29.53 5.37
N GLN A 284 2.36 -28.94 4.26
CA GLN A 284 3.59 -28.13 4.18
C GLN A 284 3.56 -26.94 5.14
N LEU A 285 2.41 -26.26 5.27
CA LEU A 285 2.24 -25.17 6.22
C LEU A 285 2.43 -25.65 7.66
N LEU A 286 1.78 -26.75 8.05
CA LEU A 286 1.88 -27.30 9.40
C LEU A 286 3.29 -27.82 9.72
N GLU A 287 3.93 -28.50 8.78
CA GLU A 287 5.32 -28.97 8.91
C GLU A 287 6.30 -27.81 9.00
N GLY A 288 6.17 -26.81 8.12
CA GLY A 288 6.99 -25.60 8.14
C GLY A 288 6.81 -24.81 9.43
N TYR A 289 5.57 -24.65 9.92
CA TYR A 289 5.30 -23.99 11.20
C TYR A 289 5.96 -24.73 12.37
N ARG A 290 5.80 -26.06 12.45
CA ARG A 290 6.44 -26.86 13.51
C ARG A 290 7.95 -26.80 13.45
N ALA A 291 8.53 -26.88 12.26
CA ALA A 291 9.97 -26.77 12.05
C ALA A 291 10.49 -25.40 12.52
N LEU A 292 9.79 -24.31 12.20
CA LEU A 292 10.13 -22.98 12.67
C LEU A 292 10.06 -22.87 14.20
N MET A 293 8.97 -23.36 14.82
CA MET A 293 8.80 -23.32 16.27
C MET A 293 9.85 -24.18 16.99
N GLN A 294 10.17 -25.36 16.45
CA GLN A 294 11.21 -26.23 16.98
C GLN A 294 12.57 -25.55 16.88
N HIS A 295 12.88 -24.92 15.74
CA HIS A 295 14.12 -24.18 15.53
C HIS A 295 14.27 -23.03 16.54
N MET A 296 13.21 -22.25 16.78
CA MET A 296 13.20 -21.20 17.80
C MET A 296 13.33 -21.72 19.24
N SER A 297 12.88 -22.95 19.51
CA SER A 297 12.93 -23.56 20.85
C SER A 297 14.24 -24.30 21.13
N SER A 298 14.98 -24.67 20.09
CA SER A 298 16.22 -25.43 20.18
C SER A 298 17.39 -24.46 20.41
N ASN A 299 17.59 -24.08 21.68
CA ASN A 299 18.57 -23.08 22.16
C ASN A 299 19.89 -23.01 21.35
N GLY A 300 20.11 -21.84 20.74
CA GLY A 300 21.29 -21.47 19.95
C GLY A 300 21.01 -20.51 18.78
N GLY A 301 19.73 -20.24 18.48
CA GLY A 301 19.30 -19.42 17.35
C GLY A 301 19.48 -17.90 17.55
N ILE A 302 19.56 -17.19 16.43
CA ILE A 302 19.67 -15.71 16.36
C ILE A 302 18.32 -15.02 16.69
N VAL A 303 17.22 -15.79 16.76
CA VAL A 303 15.85 -15.29 16.86
C VAL A 303 15.09 -15.96 17.99
N GLU A 304 14.27 -15.18 18.69
CA GLU A 304 13.35 -15.64 19.73
C GLU A 304 11.90 -15.33 19.33
N LEU A 305 10.97 -16.15 19.80
CA LEU A 305 9.56 -15.99 19.48
C LEU A 305 8.91 -14.86 20.30
N ALA A 306 8.51 -13.78 19.63
CA ALA A 306 7.81 -12.67 20.27
C ALA A 306 6.29 -12.85 20.22
N ARG A 307 5.73 -13.21 19.05
CA ARG A 307 4.28 -13.28 18.85
C ARG A 307 3.89 -14.21 17.70
N VAL A 308 2.75 -14.89 17.85
CA VAL A 308 2.05 -15.60 16.76
C VAL A 308 0.65 -15.01 16.61
N LYS A 309 0.27 -14.70 15.37
CA LYS A 309 -1.12 -14.38 14.99
C LYS A 309 -1.57 -15.34 13.90
N ASN A 310 -2.71 -15.96 14.10
CA ASN A 310 -3.31 -16.89 13.17
C ASN A 310 -4.60 -16.30 12.59
N GLY A 311 -4.54 -15.86 11.33
CA GLY A 311 -5.67 -15.31 10.60
C GLY A 311 -6.77 -16.33 10.28
N PHE A 312 -6.53 -17.63 10.50
CA PHE A 312 -7.49 -18.70 10.24
C PHE A 312 -8.47 -18.98 11.40
N ILE A 313 -8.23 -18.43 12.61
CA ILE A 313 -9.08 -18.65 13.80
C ILE A 313 -10.34 -17.77 13.80
N ASN A 314 -10.23 -16.50 13.42
CA ASN A 314 -11.34 -15.56 13.53
C ASN A 314 -12.28 -15.70 12.32
N THR A 315 -13.37 -16.43 12.52
CA THR A 315 -14.44 -16.67 11.54
C THR A 315 -15.65 -15.75 11.75
N ASP A 316 -15.76 -15.09 12.92
CA ASP A 316 -16.95 -14.34 13.32
C ASP A 316 -16.98 -12.86 12.88
N GLU A 317 -15.86 -12.33 12.41
CA GLU A 317 -15.81 -11.00 11.78
C GLU A 317 -15.63 -11.18 10.29
N HIS A 318 -16.31 -10.35 9.49
CA HIS A 318 -16.31 -10.31 8.03
C HIS A 318 -14.91 -10.08 7.41
N HIS A 319 -13.98 -11.00 7.65
CA HIS A 319 -12.70 -11.03 7.00
C HIS A 319 -12.95 -11.73 5.66
N SER A 320 -13.39 -11.02 4.65
CA SER A 320 -13.28 -11.56 3.28
C SER A 320 -11.83 -11.37 2.82
N GLY A 321 -11.27 -12.33 2.09
CA GLY A 321 -9.96 -12.16 1.45
C GLY A 321 -8.77 -12.80 2.17
N TYR A 322 -7.63 -12.12 2.14
CA TYR A 322 -6.32 -12.70 2.49
C TYR A 322 -6.21 -13.18 3.95
N ARG A 323 -5.62 -14.36 4.16
CA ARG A 323 -5.34 -14.97 5.47
C ARG A 323 -3.92 -15.50 5.54
N ASP A 324 -3.30 -15.37 6.70
CA ASP A 324 -1.94 -15.80 6.97
C ASP A 324 -1.73 -16.19 8.44
N ILE A 325 -0.59 -16.85 8.71
CA ILE A 325 -0.03 -16.98 10.05
C ILE A 325 1.20 -16.08 10.12
N LYS A 326 1.18 -15.12 11.05
CA LYS A 326 2.29 -14.19 11.29
C LYS A 326 3.05 -14.65 12.52
N VAL A 327 4.35 -14.87 12.33
CA VAL A 327 5.30 -15.13 13.41
C VAL A 327 6.24 -13.94 13.49
N ASN A 328 6.34 -13.33 14.66
CA ASN A 328 7.23 -12.22 14.97
C ASN A 328 8.35 -12.69 15.90
#